data_AF-A0AAU0R669-F1
#
_entry.id   AF-A0AAU0R669-F1
#
_cell.length_a   1.000
_cell.length_b   1.000
_cell.length_c   1.000
_cell.angle_alpha   90.00
_cell.angle_beta   90.00
_cell.angle_gamma   90.00
#
_symmetry.space_group_name_H-M   'P 1'
#
loop_
_entity.id
_entity.type
_entity.pdbx_description
1 polymer ?
#
loop_
_entity_poly.entity_id
_entity_poly.type
_entity_poly.pdbx_seq_one_letter_code
_entity_poly.pdbx_strand_id
1 'polypeptide(L)'
;MEVIVSQAFQTSLGLIAVLNFPNSVVPMVNMRLIKGDIIYLIKGVQFESPRQNEAMGGRQFSCLLSDNACNLAFGDVLNLADDE
;
A
#
# COMPACT_ATOMS: atom_id res chain seq x y z
N MET A 1 7.86 2.06 -9.55
CA MET A 1 7.57 3.30 -8.78
C MET A 1 7.42 2.97 -7.31
N GLU A 2 8.04 3.72 -6.39
CA GLU A 2 8.14 3.34 -4.96
C GLU A 2 6.93 3.75 -4.13
N VAL A 3 6.49 2.86 -3.24
CA VAL A 3 5.39 3.03 -2.29
C VAL A 3 5.90 2.66 -0.89
N ILE A 4 5.75 3.55 0.08
CA ILE A 4 6.36 3.37 1.41
C ILE A 4 5.30 2.94 2.42
N VAL A 5 5.58 1.88 3.18
CA VAL A 5 4.71 1.40 4.27
C VAL A 5 4.83 2.34 5.48
N SER A 6 3.73 3.01 5.83
CA SER A 6 3.61 3.77 7.08
C SER A 6 3.23 2.86 8.24
N GLN A 7 2.27 1.96 8.05
CA GLN A 7 1.79 1.08 9.12
C GLN A 7 1.31 -0.23 8.51
N ALA A 8 1.38 -1.31 9.28
CA ALA A 8 0.92 -2.62 8.85
C ALA A 8 0.30 -3.37 10.04
N PHE A 9 -0.88 -3.97 9.82
CA PHE A 9 -1.64 -4.69 10.82
C PHE A 9 -2.20 -5.98 10.23
N GLN A 10 -1.93 -7.10 10.89
CA GLN A 10 -2.57 -8.35 10.52
C GLN A 10 -4.00 -8.37 11.08
N THR A 11 -4.96 -8.71 10.24
CA THR A 11 -6.37 -8.90 10.63
C THR A 11 -6.85 -10.28 10.22
N SER A 12 -8.02 -10.71 10.69
CA SER A 12 -8.66 -11.95 10.24
C SER A 12 -9.04 -11.93 8.76
N LEU A 13 -9.08 -10.76 8.13
CA LEU A 13 -9.38 -10.57 6.71
C LEU A 13 -8.12 -10.49 5.83
N GLY A 14 -6.93 -10.49 6.44
CA GLY A 14 -5.64 -10.32 5.77
C GLY A 14 -4.84 -9.14 6.30
N LEU A 15 -3.82 -8.75 5.55
CA LEU A 15 -2.89 -7.68 5.90
C LEU A 15 -3.45 -6.31 5.49
N ILE A 16 -3.67 -5.43 6.46
CA ILE A 16 -3.97 -4.02 6.19
C ILE A 16 -2.67 -3.22 6.29
N ALA A 17 -2.32 -2.48 5.25
CA ALA A 17 -1.17 -1.60 5.22
C ALA A 17 -1.59 -0.16 4.92
N VAL A 18 -1.11 0.80 5.72
CA VAL A 18 -1.17 2.23 5.38
C VAL A 18 0.04 2.52 4.51
N LEU A 19 -0.21 2.94 3.28
CA LEU A 19 0.79 3.10 2.23
C LEU A 19 0.85 4.55 1.76
N ASN A 20 2.06 5.09 1.64
CA ASN A 20 2.32 6.38 1.00
C ASN A 20 2.57 6.15 -0.48
N PHE A 21 1.63 6.59 -1.30
CA PHE A 21 1.80 6.57 -2.75
C PHE A 21 2.37 7.91 -3.24
N PRO A 22 3.19 7.90 -4.30
CA PRO A 22 3.58 9.13 -4.98
C PRO A 22 2.36 9.87 -5.54
N ASN A 23 2.45 11.20 -5.66
CA ASN A 23 1.32 12.06 -6.02
C ASN A 23 0.67 11.74 -7.38
N SER A 24 1.40 11.12 -8.30
CA SER A 24 0.88 10.70 -9.62
C SER A 24 0.18 9.34 -9.62
N VAL A 25 0.14 8.62 -8.49
CA VAL A 25 -0.48 7.30 -8.40
C VAL A 25 -1.76 7.37 -7.57
N VAL A 26 -2.82 6.78 -8.11
CA VAL A 26 -4.06 6.54 -7.38
C VAL A 26 -4.19 5.02 -7.21
N PRO A 27 -4.09 4.47 -5.99
CA PRO A 27 -4.17 3.03 -5.80
C PRO A 27 -5.54 2.49 -6.18
N MET A 28 -5.54 1.32 -6.84
CA MET A 28 -6.74 0.60 -7.26
C MET A 28 -6.63 -0.87 -6.88
N VAL A 29 -7.78 -1.53 -6.79
CA VAL A 29 -7.86 -2.98 -6.60
C VAL A 29 -7.16 -3.69 -7.76
N ASN A 30 -6.49 -4.81 -7.46
CA ASN A 30 -5.64 -5.61 -8.35
C ASN A 30 -4.30 -4.98 -8.75
N MET A 31 -3.97 -3.77 -8.28
CA MET A 31 -2.59 -3.29 -8.40
C MET A 31 -1.63 -4.22 -7.66
N ARG A 32 -0.46 -4.43 -8.26
CA ARG A 32 0.59 -5.31 -7.76
C ARG A 32 1.70 -4.47 -7.12
N LEU A 33 2.03 -4.81 -5.88
CA LEU A 33 3.12 -4.23 -5.10
C LEU A 33 4.17 -5.31 -4.83
N ILE A 34 5.44 -5.03 -5.08
CA ILE A 34 6.53 -6.01 -5.05
C ILE A 34 7.53 -5.65 -3.96
N LYS A 35 7.90 -6.61 -3.11
CA LYS A 35 9.01 -6.51 -2.15
C LYS A 35 9.90 -7.74 -2.29
N GLY A 36 11.08 -7.58 -2.89
CA GLY A 36 11.89 -8.74 -3.29
C GLY A 36 11.11 -9.62 -4.26
N ASP A 37 10.99 -10.91 -3.96
CA ASP A 37 10.24 -11.89 -4.77
C ASP A 37 8.75 -12.00 -4.40
N ILE A 38 8.27 -11.17 -3.46
CA ILE A 38 6.90 -11.24 -2.94
C ILE A 38 6.02 -10.24 -3.67
N ILE A 39 4.89 -10.72 -4.19
CA ILE A 39 3.87 -9.91 -4.84
C ILE A 39 2.65 -9.78 -3.94
N TYR A 40 2.36 -8.57 -3.50
CA TYR A 40 1.14 -8.18 -2.80
C TYR A 40 0.12 -7.62 -3.79
N LEU A 41 -1.08 -8.17 -3.82
CA LEU A 41 -2.20 -7.65 -4.59
C LEU A 41 -3.08 -6.77 -3.71
N ILE A 42 -3.39 -5.56 -4.16
CA ILE A 42 -4.38 -4.73 -3.48
C ILE A 42 -5.77 -5.35 -3.66
N LYS A 43 -6.42 -5.75 -2.56
CA LYS A 43 -7.78 -6.30 -2.52
C LYS A 43 -8.84 -5.26 -2.15
N GLY A 44 -8.43 -4.19 -1.47
CA GLY A 44 -9.30 -3.09 -1.10
C GLY A 44 -8.50 -1.82 -0.83
N VAL A 45 -9.11 -0.67 -1.07
CA VAL A 45 -8.52 0.64 -0.82
C VAL A 45 -9.53 1.49 -0.06
N GLN A 46 -9.10 2.06 1.06
CA GLN A 46 -9.85 3.05 1.82
C GLN A 46 -9.06 4.35 1.86
N PHE A 47 -9.74 5.44 1.52
CA PHE A 47 -9.19 6.79 1.58
C PHE A 47 -9.23 7.27 3.02
N GLU A 48 -8.07 7.57 3.62
CA GLU A 48 -8.07 8.48 4.76
C GLU A 48 -8.44 9.88 4.25
N SER A 49 -9.27 10.58 5.01
CA SER A 49 -9.97 11.79 4.60
C SER A 49 -9.08 12.77 3.79
N PRO A 50 -9.58 13.35 2.68
CA PRO A 50 -8.84 14.31 1.85
C PRO A 50 -8.20 15.46 2.63
N ARG A 51 -8.79 15.85 3.78
CA ARG A 51 -8.34 16.99 4.60
C ARG A 51 -7.00 16.79 5.31
N GLN A 52 -6.51 15.55 5.46
CA GLN A 52 -5.19 15.29 6.08
C GLN A 52 -4.08 15.06 5.04
N ASN A 53 -4.43 14.68 3.82
CA ASN A 53 -3.47 14.30 2.77
C ASN A 53 -2.74 15.49 2.13
N GLU A 54 -3.30 16.70 2.17
CA GLU A 54 -2.64 17.89 1.59
C GLU A 54 -1.44 18.40 2.43
N ALA A 55 -1.39 18.07 3.72
CA ALA A 55 -0.37 18.58 4.64
C ALA A 55 0.94 17.77 4.67
N MET A 56 0.95 16.54 4.16
CA MET A 56 2.09 15.60 4.30
C MET A 56 2.85 15.30 3.00
N GLY A 57 2.53 15.95 1.88
CA GLY A 57 3.33 15.87 0.65
C GLY A 57 3.25 14.52 -0.11
N GLY A 58 2.50 13.55 0.40
CA GLY A 58 2.19 12.28 -0.22
C GLY A 58 0.76 11.84 0.13
N ARG A 59 0.13 11.05 -0.74
CA ARG A 59 -1.23 10.54 -0.49
C ARG A 59 -1.15 9.21 0.24
N GLN A 60 -1.59 9.21 1.50
CA GLN A 60 -1.76 8.00 2.29
C GLN A 60 -3.08 7.31 1.98
N PHE A 61 -3.00 5.99 1.83
CA PHE A 61 -4.15 5.12 1.64
C PHE A 61 -4.03 3.89 2.51
N SER A 62 -5.14 3.46 3.07
CA SER A 62 -5.25 2.19 3.76
C SER A 62 -5.61 1.12 2.74
N CYS A 63 -4.72 0.17 2.52
CA CYS A 63 -4.88 -0.90 1.55
C CYS A 63 -5.00 -2.24 2.24
N LEU A 64 -6.02 -3.02 1.87
CA LEU A 64 -6.06 -4.45 2.17
C LEU A 64 -5.22 -5.16 1.12
N LEU A 65 -4.18 -5.86 1.53
CA LEU A 65 -3.28 -6.62 0.66
C LEU A 65 -3.63 -8.10 0.70
N SER A 66 -3.38 -8.82 -0.40
CA SER A 66 -3.47 -10.28 -0.43
C SER A 66 -2.57 -10.85 0.66
N ASP A 67 -3.17 -11.69 1.50
CA ASP A 67 -2.50 -12.30 2.65
C ASP A 67 -1.31 -13.15 2.18
N ASN A 68 -0.14 -12.54 2.27
CA ASN A 68 1.12 -13.24 2.19
C ASN A 68 1.67 -13.15 3.62
N ALA A 69 2.02 -14.29 4.21
CA ALA A 69 2.50 -14.45 5.58
C ALA A 69 3.83 -13.73 5.91
N CYS A 70 4.18 -12.68 5.17
CA CYS A 70 5.35 -11.84 5.36
C CYS A 70 5.01 -10.54 6.07
N ASN A 71 5.72 -10.29 7.16
CA ASN A 71 5.62 -9.07 7.95
C ASN A 71 6.08 -7.86 7.12
N LEU A 72 5.12 -7.04 6.68
CA LEU A 72 5.41 -5.66 6.33
C LEU A 72 5.63 -4.85 7.62
N ALA A 73 6.60 -3.95 7.61
CA ALA A 73 6.98 -3.10 8.70
C ALA A 73 7.04 -1.63 8.26
N PHE A 74 7.00 -0.72 9.24
CA PHE A 74 7.21 0.71 8.99
C PHE A 74 8.52 0.95 8.21
N GLY A 75 8.44 1.76 7.16
CA GLY A 75 9.58 2.14 6.33
C GLY A 75 9.93 1.14 5.23
N ASP A 76 9.23 0.01 5.14
CA ASP A 76 9.39 -0.89 4.01
C ASP A 76 9.04 -0.19 2.69
N VAL A 77 9.83 -0.49 1.66
CA VAL A 77 9.61 0.02 0.30
C VAL A 77 9.03 -1.09 -0.57
N LEU A 78 7.91 -0.78 -1.19
CA LEU A 78 7.21 -1.62 -2.16
C LEU A 78 7.35 -0.99 -3.55
N ASN A 79 7.60 -1.80 -4.56
CA ASN A 79 7.62 -1.35 -5.94
C ASN A 79 6.28 -1.65 -6.61
N LEU A 80 5.65 -0.64 -7.20
CA LEU A 80 4.57 -0.86 -8.15
C LEU A 80 5.10 -1.68 -9.32
N ALA A 81 4.44 -2.81 -9.60
CA ALA A 81 4.69 -3.57 -10.82
C ALA A 81 4.09 -2.81 -12.00
N ASP A 82 4.85 -2.69 -13.08
CA ASP A 82 4.31 -2.18 -14.33
C ASP A 82 3.41 -3.26 -14.97
N ASP A 83 2.23 -2.88 -15.42
CA ASP A 83 1.38 -3.72 -16.25
C ASP A 83 1.94 -3.66 -17.69
N GLU A 84 2.85 -4.57 -18.03
CA GLU A 84 3.06 -4.99 -19.43
C GLU A 84 1.91 -5.89 -19.90
#